data_AF-A0A7V7WGW4-F1
#
_entry.id   AF-A0A7V7WGW4-F1
#
_cell.length_a   1.000
_cell.length_b   1.000
_cell.length_c   1.000
_cell.angle_alpha   90.00
_cell.angle_beta   90.00
_cell.angle_gamma   90.00
#
_symmetry.space_group_name_H-M   'P 1'
#
loop_
_entity.id
_entity.type
_entity.pdbx_description
1 polymer ?
#
loop_
_entity_poly.entity_id
_entity_poly.type
_entity_poly.pdbx_seq_one_letter_code
_entity_poly.pdbx_strand_id
1 'polypeptide(L)'
;MKTGSFRGDFSGRAPLRADRPVFSLTPENETKFGSPAITELAALACESDARLYAQGVFNLAQRLASQDRFEAAADLYATLIGAGHGQLLEGRAQRHLDALQGKGAFGPRAEFLLRRLAKDATHPSSILAMGAAGLAFRLTRAATLSRLALSPAGFFTRGLGLRTGGALAGFGVETLAFTAVGKGGAALFGEPVDLSPRAWARDWAAGALTLGALKGAGALTQAGLRRWAAGEGTLAAATRSFAPQAAMFGGILLAHRLEESLGWRSASSHAVRVGDALATLVHFHVGGRLAGALFGRRFKALEAGLDLQAARASRGDLRIFAPQPA
;
A
#
# COMPACT_ATOMS: atom_id res chain seq x y z
N MET A 1 -8.42 -16.01 -65.41
CA MET A 1 -7.31 -16.24 -64.46
C MET A 1 -6.11 -15.42 -64.90
N LYS A 2 -5.77 -14.34 -64.17
CA LYS A 2 -4.56 -13.53 -64.39
C LYS A 2 -3.69 -13.66 -63.15
N THR A 3 -2.56 -14.34 -63.29
CA THR A 3 -1.51 -14.47 -62.26
C THR A 3 -0.74 -13.15 -62.17
N GLY A 4 -1.05 -12.35 -61.16
CA GLY A 4 -0.31 -11.13 -60.84
C GLY A 4 1.00 -11.47 -60.12
N SER A 5 2.11 -11.33 -60.83
CA SER A 5 3.47 -11.43 -60.29
C SER A 5 3.76 -10.20 -59.41
N PHE A 6 3.72 -10.38 -58.08
CA PHE A 6 4.13 -9.37 -57.11
C PHE A 6 5.66 -9.39 -56.98
N ARG A 7 6.34 -8.56 -57.79
CA ARG A 7 7.77 -8.27 -57.64
C ARG A 7 7.92 -7.15 -56.61
N GLY A 8 8.06 -7.54 -55.34
CA GLY A 8 8.43 -6.61 -54.27
C GLY A 8 9.91 -6.27 -54.39
N ASP A 9 10.21 -5.08 -54.90
CA ASP A 9 11.55 -4.52 -54.92
C ASP A 9 11.96 -4.12 -53.49
N PHE A 10 12.82 -4.93 -52.87
CA PHE A 10 13.36 -4.71 -51.52
C PHE A 10 14.69 -3.93 -51.54
N SER A 11 15.07 -3.30 -52.67
CA SER A 11 16.35 -2.59 -52.80
C SER A 11 16.40 -1.20 -52.16
N GLY A 12 15.30 -0.71 -51.58
CA GLY A 12 15.20 0.59 -50.91
C GLY A 12 15.34 0.57 -49.38
N ARG A 13 16.21 -0.28 -48.80
CA ARG A 13 16.50 -0.17 -47.35
C ARG A 13 17.34 1.09 -47.10
N ALA A 14 16.66 2.21 -46.83
CA ALA A 14 17.29 3.35 -46.18
C ALA A 14 18.08 2.82 -44.96
N PRO A 15 19.34 3.24 -44.74
CA PRO A 15 20.10 2.82 -43.59
C PRO A 15 19.27 3.15 -42.33
N LEU A 16 18.91 2.11 -41.57
CA LEU A 16 18.25 2.25 -40.28
C LEU A 16 19.14 3.17 -39.44
N ARG A 17 18.62 4.39 -39.26
CA ARG A 17 19.31 5.58 -38.78
C ARG A 17 20.15 5.33 -37.53
N ALA A 18 21.25 6.07 -37.45
CA ALA A 18 22.04 6.33 -36.25
C ALA A 18 21.26 7.00 -35.09
N ASP A 19 19.93 7.15 -35.22
CA ASP A 19 19.03 7.76 -34.24
C ASP A 19 18.37 6.74 -33.31
N ARG A 20 18.76 5.45 -33.32
CA ARG A 20 18.28 4.54 -32.29
C ARG A 20 18.79 5.10 -30.94
N PRO A 21 17.92 5.35 -29.95
CA PRO A 21 18.36 5.77 -28.63
C PRO A 21 19.12 4.59 -28.01
N VAL A 22 20.41 4.52 -28.29
CA VAL A 22 21.30 3.60 -27.62
C VAL A 22 21.39 4.14 -26.20
N PHE A 23 20.82 3.41 -25.24
CA PHE A 23 21.15 3.61 -23.84
C PHE A 23 22.66 3.50 -23.74
N SER A 24 23.34 4.65 -23.64
CA SER A 24 24.78 4.69 -23.54
C SER A 24 25.18 3.90 -22.29
N LEU A 25 26.28 3.15 -22.37
CA LEU A 25 26.83 2.40 -21.24
C LEU A 25 27.46 3.37 -20.24
N THR A 26 26.63 4.19 -19.61
CA THR A 26 27.05 5.05 -18.51
C THR A 26 27.02 4.24 -17.21
N PRO A 27 27.92 4.50 -16.25
CA PRO A 27 27.88 3.88 -14.93
C PRO A 27 26.53 4.06 -14.22
N GLU A 28 25.84 5.17 -14.50
CA GLU A 28 24.48 5.45 -14.02
C GLU A 28 23.47 4.43 -14.58
N ASN A 29 23.52 4.14 -15.88
CA ASN A 29 22.69 3.12 -16.49
C ASN A 29 23.03 1.72 -15.97
N GLU A 30 24.29 1.42 -15.65
CA GLU A 30 24.65 0.13 -15.04
C GLU A 30 24.04 -0.06 -13.65
N THR A 31 24.01 1.01 -12.85
CA THR A 31 23.33 0.98 -11.56
C THR A 31 21.82 0.81 -11.75
N LYS A 32 21.23 1.54 -12.70
CA LYS A 32 19.78 1.56 -12.96
C LYS A 32 19.24 0.27 -13.58
N PHE A 33 19.92 -0.28 -14.60
CA PHE A 33 19.51 -1.45 -15.38
C PHE A 33 20.22 -2.75 -14.99
N GLY A 34 21.38 -2.68 -14.35
CA GLY A 34 22.18 -3.84 -13.94
C GLY A 34 22.88 -4.51 -15.12
N SER A 35 24.04 -5.08 -14.86
CA SER A 35 24.91 -5.68 -15.88
C SER A 35 24.20 -6.69 -16.82
N PRO A 36 23.33 -7.61 -16.33
CA PRO A 36 22.65 -8.55 -17.22
C PRO A 36 21.68 -7.88 -18.20
N ALA A 37 20.93 -6.88 -17.75
CA ALA A 37 19.94 -6.20 -18.58
C ALA A 37 20.62 -5.31 -19.63
N ILE A 38 21.76 -4.71 -19.28
CA ILE A 38 22.60 -3.97 -20.21
C ILE A 38 23.13 -4.87 -21.32
N THR A 39 23.65 -6.04 -20.95
CA THR A 39 24.17 -7.01 -21.93
C THR A 39 23.08 -7.44 -22.90
N GLU A 40 21.87 -7.65 -22.40
CA GLU A 40 20.72 -7.98 -23.24
C GLU A 40 20.26 -6.80 -24.11
N LEU A 41 20.25 -5.57 -23.60
CA LEU A 41 19.97 -4.37 -24.40
C LEU A 41 20.99 -4.20 -25.53
N ALA A 42 22.27 -4.46 -25.26
CA ALA A 42 23.32 -4.42 -26.27
C ALA A 42 23.10 -5.49 -27.35
N ALA A 43 22.73 -6.71 -26.95
CA ALA A 43 22.37 -7.77 -27.90
C ALA A 43 21.13 -7.42 -28.74
N LEU A 44 20.09 -6.86 -28.11
CA LEU A 44 18.89 -6.39 -28.79
C LEU A 44 19.20 -5.24 -29.77
N ALA A 45 20.13 -4.34 -29.43
CA ALA A 45 20.51 -3.24 -30.32
C ALA A 45 21.10 -3.72 -31.66
N CYS A 46 21.69 -4.92 -31.70
CA CYS A 46 22.17 -5.57 -32.92
C CYS A 46 21.04 -6.16 -33.78
N GLU A 47 19.81 -6.24 -33.27
CA GLU A 47 18.67 -6.78 -34.03
C GLU A 47 18.32 -5.87 -35.21
N SER A 48 18.28 -6.48 -36.40
CA SER A 48 18.06 -5.78 -37.65
C SER A 48 16.58 -5.48 -37.88
N ASP A 49 15.70 -6.40 -37.46
CA ASP A 49 14.26 -6.20 -37.55
C ASP A 49 13.76 -5.31 -36.42
N ALA A 50 13.22 -4.14 -36.77
CA ALA A 50 12.68 -3.18 -35.81
C ALA A 50 11.57 -3.81 -34.92
N ARG A 51 10.74 -4.71 -35.46
CA ARG A 51 9.68 -5.37 -34.68
C ARG A 51 10.25 -6.34 -33.66
N LEU A 52 11.28 -7.11 -34.03
CA LEU A 52 11.97 -8.02 -33.11
C LEU A 52 12.70 -7.25 -32.01
N TYR A 53 13.39 -6.16 -32.37
CA TYR A 53 14.00 -5.25 -31.40
C TYR A 53 12.98 -4.74 -30.39
N ALA A 54 11.87 -4.15 -30.88
CA ALA A 54 10.86 -3.55 -30.01
C ALA A 54 10.18 -4.58 -29.11
N GLN A 55 9.88 -5.77 -29.64
CA GLN A 55 9.33 -6.87 -28.84
C GLN A 55 10.34 -7.37 -27.79
N GLY A 56 11.62 -7.45 -28.13
CA GLY A 56 12.69 -7.81 -27.21
C GLY A 56 12.84 -6.81 -26.06
N VAL A 57 12.87 -5.51 -26.37
CA VAL A 57 12.92 -4.45 -25.36
C VAL A 57 11.67 -4.47 -24.47
N PHE A 58 10.49 -4.74 -25.04
CA PHE A 58 9.25 -4.86 -24.28
C PHE A 58 9.32 -6.03 -23.28
N ASN A 59 9.80 -7.20 -23.73
CA ASN A 59 9.96 -8.37 -22.88
C ASN A 59 10.99 -8.12 -21.76
N LEU A 60 12.07 -7.40 -22.08
CA LEU A 60 13.06 -6.99 -21.08
C LEU A 60 12.46 -6.05 -20.03
N ALA A 61 11.69 -5.04 -20.46
CA ALA A 61 10.98 -4.14 -19.56
C ALA A 61 10.03 -4.92 -18.62
N GLN A 62 9.32 -5.93 -19.12
CA GLN A 62 8.49 -6.80 -18.29
C GLN A 62 9.30 -7.58 -17.25
N ARG A 63 10.45 -8.13 -17.61
CA ARG A 63 11.33 -8.82 -16.65
C ARG A 63 11.88 -7.88 -15.59
N LEU A 64 12.35 -6.69 -15.99
CA LEU A 64 12.80 -5.67 -15.05
C LEU A 64 11.69 -5.25 -14.08
N ALA A 65 10.46 -5.07 -14.57
CA ALA A 65 9.30 -4.81 -13.71
C ALA A 65 9.02 -5.97 -12.75
N SER A 66 9.16 -7.23 -13.18
CA SER A 66 9.00 -8.40 -12.30
C SER A 66 10.10 -8.52 -11.23
N GLN A 67 11.24 -7.90 -11.45
CA GLN A 67 12.38 -7.79 -10.53
C GLN A 67 12.30 -6.53 -9.64
N ASP A 68 11.16 -5.85 -9.62
CA ASP A 68 10.91 -4.58 -8.90
C ASP A 68 11.78 -3.40 -9.36
N ARG A 69 12.35 -3.47 -10.56
CA ARG A 69 13.15 -2.40 -11.17
C ARG A 69 12.26 -1.49 -12.00
N PHE A 70 11.28 -0.88 -11.34
CA PHE A 70 10.19 -0.18 -12.00
C PHE A 70 10.64 1.05 -12.78
N GLU A 71 11.64 1.78 -12.28
CA GLU A 71 12.19 2.95 -12.99
C GLU A 71 12.84 2.55 -14.32
N ALA A 72 13.68 1.52 -14.29
CA ALA A 72 14.31 0.98 -15.49
C ALA A 72 13.27 0.44 -16.50
N ALA A 73 12.26 -0.28 -16.00
CA ALA A 73 11.17 -0.76 -16.84
C ALA A 73 10.35 0.39 -17.44
N ALA A 74 10.06 1.43 -16.66
CA ALA A 74 9.30 2.60 -17.10
C ALA A 74 10.03 3.36 -18.22
N ASP A 75 11.35 3.55 -18.08
CA ASP A 75 12.18 4.15 -19.13
C ASP A 75 12.09 3.36 -20.44
N LEU A 76 12.24 2.03 -20.39
CA LEU A 76 12.15 1.20 -21.59
C LEU A 76 10.77 1.27 -22.24
N TYR A 77 9.68 1.27 -21.46
CA TYR A 77 8.35 1.47 -22.02
C TYR A 77 8.20 2.85 -22.65
N ALA A 78 8.69 3.91 -22.01
CA ALA A 78 8.66 5.27 -22.55
C ALA A 78 9.45 5.37 -23.87
N THR A 79 10.63 4.74 -23.95
CA THR A 79 11.41 4.65 -25.18
C THR A 79 10.63 3.93 -26.29
N LEU A 80 9.98 2.81 -25.98
CA LEU A 80 9.15 2.08 -26.96
C LEU A 80 7.97 2.91 -27.48
N ILE A 81 7.32 3.68 -26.61
CA ILE A 81 6.19 4.55 -26.97
C ILE A 81 6.67 5.69 -27.89
N GLY A 82 7.80 6.32 -27.57
CA GLY A 82 8.36 7.41 -28.39
C GLY A 82 8.90 6.96 -29.75
N ALA A 83 9.28 5.69 -29.87
CA ALA A 83 9.97 5.20 -31.06
C ALA A 83 9.04 4.76 -32.21
N GLY A 84 7.71 4.71 -32.04
CA GLY A 84 6.77 4.54 -33.15
C GLY A 84 6.78 3.15 -33.83
N HIS A 85 7.09 2.07 -33.11
CA HIS A 85 7.29 0.72 -33.68
C HIS A 85 5.98 -0.05 -33.98
N GLY A 86 4.82 0.59 -33.78
CA GLY A 86 3.51 0.08 -34.19
C GLY A 86 2.45 0.21 -33.09
N GLN A 87 1.23 0.59 -33.51
CA GLN A 87 0.11 0.94 -32.61
C GLN A 87 -0.21 -0.13 -31.55
N LEU A 88 -0.12 -1.43 -31.90
CA LEU A 88 -0.44 -2.52 -30.98
C LEU A 88 0.62 -2.72 -29.87
N LEU A 89 1.90 -2.46 -30.17
CA LEU A 89 2.97 -2.60 -29.18
C LEU A 89 3.05 -1.34 -28.31
N GLU A 90 2.93 -0.17 -28.92
CA GLU A 90 2.83 1.11 -28.21
C GLU A 90 1.66 1.12 -27.23
N GLY A 91 0.46 0.71 -27.65
CA GLY A 91 -0.69 0.60 -26.76
C GLY A 91 -0.48 -0.39 -25.62
N ARG A 92 0.31 -1.46 -25.82
CA ARG A 92 0.68 -2.38 -24.74
C ARG A 92 1.70 -1.75 -23.79
N ALA A 93 2.77 -1.14 -24.31
CA ALA A 93 3.79 -0.45 -23.54
C ALA A 93 3.19 0.68 -22.70
N GLN A 94 2.30 1.50 -23.28
CA GLN A 94 1.59 2.56 -22.57
C GLN A 94 0.74 2.00 -21.43
N ARG A 95 -0.01 0.91 -21.64
CA ARG A 95 -0.80 0.29 -20.55
C ARG A 95 0.07 -0.21 -19.40
N HIS A 96 1.24 -0.77 -19.69
CA HIS A 96 2.18 -1.21 -18.64
C HIS A 96 2.84 -0.02 -17.95
N LEU A 97 3.24 1.01 -18.69
CA LEU A 97 3.79 2.24 -18.13
C LEU A 97 2.77 2.94 -17.22
N ASP A 98 1.51 3.05 -17.68
CA ASP A 98 0.41 3.58 -16.89
C ASP A 98 0.22 2.78 -15.61
N ALA A 99 0.19 1.44 -15.69
CA ALA A 99 0.05 0.59 -14.51
C ALA A 99 1.20 0.80 -13.50
N LEU A 100 2.46 0.92 -13.98
CA LEU A 100 3.63 1.22 -13.15
C LEU A 100 3.56 2.61 -12.50
N GLN A 101 3.07 3.61 -13.24
CA GLN A 101 2.88 4.98 -12.74
C GLN A 101 1.61 5.15 -11.90
N GLY A 102 0.83 4.07 -11.68
CA GLY A 102 -0.45 4.15 -11.00
C GLY A 102 -1.49 4.97 -11.75
N LYS A 103 -1.43 5.01 -13.08
CA LYS A 103 -2.39 5.61 -14.02
C LYS A 103 -3.13 4.51 -14.80
N GLY A 104 -4.05 4.91 -15.68
CA GLY A 104 -4.73 4.01 -16.63
C GLY A 104 -5.89 3.20 -16.05
N ALA A 105 -6.26 2.14 -16.78
CA ALA A 105 -7.41 1.29 -16.45
C ALA A 105 -7.16 0.41 -15.21
N PHE A 106 -8.23 0.14 -14.45
CA PHE A 106 -8.15 -0.65 -13.22
C PHE A 106 -7.61 -2.07 -13.42
N GLY A 107 -7.95 -2.75 -14.53
CA GLY A 107 -7.60 -4.16 -14.77
C GLY A 107 -6.09 -4.44 -14.75
N PRO A 108 -5.28 -3.87 -15.67
CA PRO A 108 -3.83 -4.08 -15.69
C PRO A 108 -3.13 -3.70 -14.39
N ARG A 109 -3.65 -2.68 -13.70
CA ARG A 109 -3.14 -2.26 -12.40
C ARG A 109 -3.48 -3.26 -11.30
N ALA A 110 -4.70 -3.76 -11.25
CA ALA A 110 -5.10 -4.76 -10.27
C ALA A 110 -4.25 -6.03 -10.44
N GLU A 111 -4.00 -6.45 -11.68
CA GLU A 111 -3.09 -7.55 -11.97
C GLU A 111 -1.66 -7.27 -11.47
N PHE A 112 -1.11 -6.08 -11.76
CA PHE A 112 0.21 -5.67 -11.27
C PHE A 112 0.29 -5.69 -9.74
N LEU A 113 -0.69 -5.08 -9.06
CA LEU A 113 -0.78 -5.03 -7.61
C LEU A 113 -0.94 -6.42 -7.00
N LEU A 114 -1.74 -7.31 -7.60
CA LEU A 114 -1.92 -8.68 -7.11
C LEU A 114 -0.65 -9.51 -7.28
N ARG A 115 0.04 -9.42 -8.41
CA ARG A 115 1.32 -10.11 -8.63
C ARG A 115 2.36 -9.62 -7.62
N ARG A 116 2.44 -8.31 -7.41
CA ARG A 116 3.34 -7.70 -6.43
C ARG A 116 2.99 -8.12 -5.01
N LEU A 117 1.71 -8.05 -4.62
CA LEU A 117 1.25 -8.52 -3.32
C LEU A 117 1.59 -9.99 -3.09
N ALA A 118 1.40 -10.86 -4.09
CA ALA A 118 1.76 -12.27 -3.98
C ALA A 118 3.26 -12.44 -3.76
N LYS A 119 4.08 -11.67 -4.48
CA LYS A 119 5.54 -11.65 -4.32
C LYS A 119 5.93 -11.15 -2.91
N ASP A 120 5.39 -10.01 -2.49
CA ASP A 120 5.62 -9.41 -1.18
C ASP A 120 5.16 -10.35 -0.05
N ALA A 121 4.03 -11.03 -0.21
CA ALA A 121 3.55 -12.02 0.76
C ALA A 121 4.47 -13.24 0.89
N THR A 122 5.34 -13.50 -0.09
CA THR A 122 6.37 -14.55 -0.02
C THR A 122 7.74 -14.04 0.43
N HIS A 123 7.94 -12.73 0.48
CA HIS A 123 9.19 -12.15 0.98
C HIS A 123 9.18 -12.10 2.53
N PRO A 124 10.19 -12.68 3.20
CA PRO A 124 10.23 -12.72 4.66
C PRO A 124 10.32 -11.32 5.28
N SER A 125 10.98 -10.36 4.62
CA SER A 125 11.05 -8.97 5.05
C SER A 125 9.67 -8.31 5.06
N SER A 126 8.90 -8.47 3.99
CA SER A 126 7.53 -7.97 3.90
C SER A 126 6.60 -8.63 4.92
N ILE A 127 6.72 -9.94 5.15
CA ILE A 127 5.98 -10.64 6.23
C ILE A 127 6.31 -10.04 7.59
N LEU A 128 7.59 -9.81 7.88
CA LEU A 128 8.04 -9.21 9.15
C LEU A 128 7.57 -7.76 9.28
N ALA A 129 7.67 -6.95 8.23
CA ALA A 129 7.20 -5.57 8.23
C ALA A 129 5.68 -5.49 8.44
N MET A 130 4.91 -6.33 7.75
CA MET A 130 3.45 -6.43 7.93
C MET A 130 3.10 -6.97 9.32
N GLY A 131 3.86 -7.93 9.84
CA GLY A 131 3.71 -8.47 11.19
C GLY A 131 4.01 -7.42 12.26
N ALA A 132 5.07 -6.64 12.09
CA ALA A 132 5.45 -5.54 12.96
C ALA A 132 4.41 -4.41 12.94
N ALA A 133 3.91 -4.03 11.76
CA ALA A 133 2.82 -3.06 11.64
C ALA A 133 1.53 -3.56 12.31
N GLY A 134 1.19 -4.85 12.15
CA GLY A 134 0.06 -5.48 12.83
C GLY A 134 0.21 -5.52 14.36
N LEU A 135 1.42 -5.82 14.85
CA LEU A 135 1.73 -5.79 16.28
C LEU A 135 1.67 -4.36 16.82
N ALA A 136 2.25 -3.39 16.12
CA ALA A 136 2.19 -1.98 16.48
C ALA A 136 0.73 -1.54 16.62
N PHE A 137 -0.10 -1.77 15.60
CA PHE A 137 -1.53 -1.46 15.65
C PHE A 137 -2.23 -2.07 16.89
N ARG A 138 -1.95 -3.33 17.21
CA ARG A 138 -2.58 -4.04 18.33
C ARG A 138 -2.06 -3.56 19.68
N LEU A 139 -0.76 -3.34 19.84
CA LEU A 139 -0.17 -2.76 21.05
C LEU A 139 -0.73 -1.37 21.31
N THR A 140 -0.88 -0.58 20.25
CA THR A 140 -1.41 0.75 20.36
C THR A 140 -2.90 0.75 20.73
N ARG A 141 -3.68 -0.16 20.13
CA ARG A 141 -5.06 -0.43 20.57
C ARG A 141 -5.09 -0.84 22.04
N ALA A 142 -4.23 -1.76 22.47
CA ALA A 142 -4.13 -2.22 23.85
C ALA A 142 -3.81 -1.07 24.81
N ALA A 143 -2.79 -0.26 24.51
CA ALA A 143 -2.41 0.90 25.29
C ALA A 143 -3.55 1.93 25.39
N THR A 144 -4.30 2.12 24.29
CA THR A 144 -5.47 3.01 24.27
C THR A 144 -6.57 2.47 25.19
N LEU A 145 -6.85 1.17 25.16
CA LEU A 145 -7.83 0.53 26.02
C LEU A 145 -7.40 0.53 27.49
N SER A 146 -6.13 0.24 27.78
CA SER A 146 -5.58 0.30 29.15
C SER A 146 -5.66 1.71 29.72
N ARG A 147 -5.39 2.74 28.91
CA ARG A 147 -5.52 4.14 29.32
C ARG A 147 -6.97 4.52 29.60
N LEU A 148 -7.91 4.04 28.79
CA LEU A 148 -9.35 4.22 29.06
C LEU A 148 -9.78 3.51 30.34
N ALA A 149 -9.21 2.35 30.65
CA ALA A 149 -9.48 1.62 31.88
C ALA A 149 -8.90 2.29 33.14
N LEU A 150 -7.76 2.98 33.01
CA LEU A 150 -7.08 3.62 34.14
C LEU A 150 -7.50 5.08 34.39
N SER A 151 -8.36 5.66 33.53
CA SER A 151 -8.78 7.07 33.69
C SER A 151 -9.83 7.21 34.81
N PRO A 152 -9.54 7.94 35.91
CA PRO A 152 -10.49 8.08 37.01
C PRO A 152 -11.67 8.97 36.64
N ALA A 153 -12.88 8.48 36.88
CA ALA A 153 -14.14 9.13 36.54
C ALA A 153 -14.62 10.10 37.64
N GLY A 154 -14.26 11.38 37.55
CA GLY A 154 -14.85 12.47 38.37
C GLY A 154 -15.88 13.34 37.60
N PHE A 155 -16.51 14.28 38.29
CA PHE A 155 -17.69 15.03 37.80
C PHE A 155 -17.38 16.06 36.68
N PHE A 156 -16.27 16.80 36.74
CA PHE A 156 -15.74 17.59 35.61
C PHE A 156 -15.05 16.70 34.54
N THR A 157 -14.67 15.49 34.94
CA THR A 157 -14.10 14.39 34.16
C THR A 157 -15.15 13.58 33.38
N ARG A 158 -16.45 13.88 33.55
CA ARG A 158 -17.57 13.31 32.77
C ARG A 158 -17.93 14.12 31.51
N GLY A 159 -17.34 15.31 31.33
CA GLY A 159 -17.59 16.18 30.19
C GLY A 159 -16.94 15.72 28.88
N LEU A 160 -17.42 16.28 27.75
CA LEU A 160 -16.88 16.02 26.41
C LEU A 160 -15.36 16.28 26.34
N GLY A 161 -14.86 17.32 27.04
CA GLY A 161 -13.48 17.82 26.94
C GLY A 161 -12.37 16.89 27.46
N LEU A 162 -12.60 16.13 28.54
CA LEU A 162 -11.59 15.19 29.05
C LEU A 162 -11.60 13.85 28.31
N ARG A 163 -12.78 13.43 27.82
CA ARG A 163 -12.88 12.27 26.92
C ARG A 163 -12.20 12.54 25.59
N THR A 164 -12.41 13.73 25.02
CA THR A 164 -11.71 14.14 23.79
C THR A 164 -10.24 14.40 24.05
N GLY A 165 -9.86 15.11 25.12
CA GLY A 165 -8.46 15.38 25.46
C GLY A 165 -7.65 14.10 25.74
N GLY A 166 -8.21 13.15 26.50
CA GLY A 166 -7.60 11.84 26.73
C GLY A 166 -7.47 11.00 25.46
N ALA A 167 -8.50 11.01 24.61
CA ALA A 167 -8.46 10.34 23.31
C ALA A 167 -7.42 10.97 22.38
N LEU A 168 -7.31 12.30 22.34
CA LEU A 168 -6.33 13.03 21.53
C LEU A 168 -4.90 12.81 22.03
N ALA A 169 -4.67 12.85 23.35
CA ALA A 169 -3.36 12.56 23.91
C ALA A 169 -2.96 11.09 23.69
N GLY A 170 -3.91 10.14 23.81
CA GLY A 170 -3.67 8.73 23.49
C GLY A 170 -3.34 8.54 22.02
N PHE A 171 -4.08 9.21 21.16
CA PHE A 171 -3.87 9.24 19.72
C PHE A 171 -2.52 9.87 19.32
N GLY A 172 -2.08 10.93 20.00
CA GLY A 172 -0.75 11.51 19.79
C GLY A 172 0.36 10.49 20.06
N VAL A 173 0.32 9.82 21.21
CA VAL A 173 1.31 8.76 21.54
C VAL A 173 1.25 7.60 20.54
N GLU A 174 0.05 7.19 20.14
CA GLU A 174 -0.19 6.16 19.14
C GLU A 174 0.46 6.45 17.79
N THR A 175 0.23 7.66 17.27
CA THR A 175 0.73 8.09 15.96
C THR A 175 2.24 8.23 15.95
N LEU A 176 2.82 8.68 17.08
CA LEU A 176 4.27 8.71 17.29
C LEU A 176 4.88 7.31 17.29
N ALA A 177 4.29 6.38 18.06
CA ALA A 177 4.74 5.00 18.11
C ALA A 177 4.66 4.31 16.74
N PHE A 178 3.57 4.53 16.00
CA PHE A 178 3.41 4.01 14.65
C PHE A 178 4.49 4.52 13.69
N THR A 179 4.79 5.81 13.74
CA THR A 179 5.83 6.44 12.91
C THR A 179 7.22 5.91 13.24
N ALA A 180 7.53 5.80 14.54
CA ALA A 180 8.80 5.28 15.02
C ALA A 180 9.01 3.81 14.61
N VAL A 181 7.98 2.96 14.79
CA VAL A 181 8.04 1.55 14.37
C VAL A 181 8.15 1.42 12.85
N GLY A 182 7.42 2.24 12.08
CA GLY A 182 7.50 2.23 10.62
C GLY A 182 8.92 2.55 10.13
N LYS A 183 9.51 3.64 10.62
CA LYS A 183 10.89 4.01 10.28
C LYS A 183 11.92 3.00 10.80
N GLY A 184 11.76 2.52 12.02
CA GLY A 184 12.65 1.50 12.60
C GLY A 184 12.59 0.18 11.82
N GLY A 185 11.41 -0.25 11.40
CA GLY A 185 11.22 -1.41 10.55
C GLY A 185 11.90 -1.24 9.20
N ALA A 186 11.70 -0.10 8.52
CA ALA A 186 12.37 0.20 7.26
C ALA A 186 13.91 0.16 7.41
N ALA A 187 14.45 0.80 8.46
CA ALA A 187 15.88 0.79 8.74
C ALA A 187 16.43 -0.62 9.00
N LEU A 188 15.69 -1.48 9.72
CA LEU A 188 16.07 -2.88 9.96
C LEU A 188 16.18 -3.71 8.67
N PHE A 189 15.48 -3.32 7.60
CA PHE A 189 15.56 -3.98 6.30
C PHE A 189 16.54 -3.31 5.32
N GLY A 190 17.35 -2.36 5.79
CA GLY A 190 18.33 -1.67 4.96
C GLY A 190 17.73 -0.66 3.99
N GLU A 191 16.44 -0.31 4.16
CA GLU A 191 15.84 0.75 3.37
C GLU A 191 16.45 2.11 3.76
N PRO A 192 16.73 3.00 2.81
CA PRO A 192 17.20 4.34 3.12
C PRO A 192 16.10 5.12 3.84
N VAL A 193 16.29 5.37 5.14
CA VAL A 193 15.32 6.14 5.96
C VAL A 193 15.81 7.57 6.13
N ASP A 194 15.01 8.52 5.65
CA ASP A 194 15.21 9.94 5.96
C ASP A 194 14.81 10.21 7.42
N LEU A 195 15.82 10.48 8.26
CA LEU A 195 15.68 10.81 9.68
C LEU A 195 15.60 12.31 9.95
N SER A 196 15.53 13.15 8.91
CA SER A 196 15.39 14.59 9.08
C SER A 196 14.12 14.92 9.89
N PRO A 197 14.15 15.95 10.76
CA PRO A 197 12.97 16.35 11.53
C PRO A 197 11.76 16.65 10.65
N ARG A 198 11.98 17.18 9.44
CA ARG A 198 10.94 17.49 8.46
C ARG A 198 10.29 16.23 7.89
N ALA A 199 11.09 15.24 7.48
CA ALA A 199 10.56 13.96 7.00
C ALA A 199 9.78 13.25 8.12
N TRP A 200 10.32 13.24 9.34
CA TRP A 200 9.67 12.64 10.48
C TRP A 200 8.34 13.32 10.84
N ALA A 201 8.29 14.66 10.87
CA ALA A 201 7.05 15.40 11.13
C ALA A 201 6.00 15.15 10.05
N ARG A 202 6.41 15.09 8.77
CA ARG A 202 5.52 14.76 7.65
C ARG A 202 4.95 13.34 7.81
N ASP A 203 5.81 12.37 8.08
CA ASP A 203 5.39 10.96 8.21
C ASP A 203 4.48 10.76 9.43
N TRP A 204 4.76 11.46 10.54
CA TRP A 204 3.87 11.50 11.70
C TRP A 204 2.51 12.11 11.38
N ALA A 205 2.48 13.26 10.69
CA ALA A 205 1.24 13.93 10.32
C ALA A 205 0.39 13.09 9.36
N ALA A 206 1.02 12.43 8.37
CA ALA A 206 0.34 11.50 7.45
C ALA A 206 -0.21 10.27 8.20
N GLY A 207 0.59 9.68 9.09
CA GLY A 207 0.16 8.57 9.95
C GLY A 207 -0.99 8.95 10.87
N ALA A 208 -0.94 10.14 11.48
CA ALA A 208 -2.02 10.69 12.29
C ALA A 208 -3.29 10.89 11.46
N LEU A 209 -3.20 11.54 10.31
CA LEU A 209 -4.34 11.75 9.42
C LEU A 209 -4.99 10.41 9.02
N THR A 210 -4.19 9.40 8.67
CA THR A 210 -4.68 8.06 8.31
C THR A 210 -5.38 7.36 9.48
N LEU A 211 -4.74 7.31 10.65
CA LEU A 211 -5.33 6.70 11.84
C LEU A 211 -6.58 7.45 12.31
N GLY A 212 -6.59 8.78 12.20
CA GLY A 212 -7.72 9.63 12.54
C GLY A 212 -8.91 9.35 11.62
N ALA A 213 -8.67 9.25 10.31
CA ALA A 213 -9.71 8.91 9.34
C ALA A 213 -10.28 7.50 9.57
N LEU A 214 -9.43 6.51 9.84
CA LEU A 214 -9.84 5.14 10.19
C LEU A 214 -10.70 5.09 11.46
N LYS A 215 -10.26 5.76 12.54
CA LYS A 215 -11.00 5.82 13.80
C LYS A 215 -12.33 6.56 13.64
N GLY A 216 -12.33 7.66 12.91
CA GLY A 216 -13.54 8.43 12.60
C GLY A 216 -14.56 7.60 11.82
N ALA A 217 -14.13 6.94 10.74
CA ALA A 217 -14.99 6.07 9.95
C ALA A 217 -15.54 4.89 10.77
N GLY A 218 -14.70 4.29 11.63
CA GLY A 218 -15.11 3.24 12.55
C GLY A 218 -16.15 3.71 13.58
N ALA A 219 -15.94 4.88 14.20
CA ALA A 219 -16.86 5.45 15.17
C ALA A 219 -18.22 5.80 14.54
N LEU A 220 -18.22 6.40 13.34
CA LEU A 220 -19.44 6.69 12.58
C LEU A 220 -20.18 5.40 12.23
N THR A 221 -19.46 4.37 11.78
CA THR A 221 -20.06 3.09 11.44
C THR A 221 -20.66 2.40 12.67
N GLN A 222 -19.97 2.41 13.81
CA GLN A 222 -20.50 1.86 15.06
C GLN A 222 -21.73 2.62 15.54
N ALA A 223 -21.75 3.95 15.42
CA ALA A 223 -22.92 4.76 15.75
C ALA A 223 -24.12 4.41 14.84
N GLY A 224 -23.89 4.25 13.53
CA GLY A 224 -24.90 3.81 12.57
C GLY A 224 -25.40 2.39 12.86
N LEU A 225 -24.49 1.45 13.11
CA LEU A 225 -24.81 0.06 13.47
C LEU A 225 -25.65 -0.02 14.75
N ARG A 226 -25.39 0.80 15.78
CA ARG A 226 -26.23 0.80 16.99
C ARG A 226 -27.68 1.19 16.69
N ARG A 227 -27.89 2.09 15.73
CA ARG A 227 -29.22 2.54 15.33
C ARG A 227 -29.91 1.55 14.37
N TRP A 228 -29.15 0.89 13.49
CA TRP A 228 -29.71 0.10 12.38
C TRP A 228 -29.65 -1.41 12.62
N ALA A 229 -28.65 -1.90 13.36
CA ALA A 229 -28.43 -3.33 13.62
C ALA A 229 -29.09 -3.84 14.91
N ALA A 230 -29.96 -3.03 15.51
CA ALA A 230 -30.82 -3.42 16.63
C ALA A 230 -31.91 -4.44 16.24
N GLY A 231 -32.16 -4.61 14.94
CA GLY A 231 -33.05 -5.67 14.44
C GLY A 231 -32.40 -7.06 14.48
N GLU A 232 -33.23 -8.08 14.72
CA GLU A 232 -32.88 -9.48 14.53
C GLU A 232 -33.25 -9.89 13.09
N GLY A 233 -32.27 -10.27 12.28
CA GLY A 233 -32.51 -10.66 10.89
C GLY A 233 -31.23 -10.90 10.08
N THR A 234 -31.37 -11.58 8.94
CA THR A 234 -30.27 -11.90 8.02
C THR A 234 -29.54 -10.64 7.53
N LEU A 235 -30.28 -9.55 7.27
CA LEU A 235 -29.71 -8.27 6.87
C LEU A 235 -28.90 -7.61 7.99
N ALA A 236 -29.34 -7.73 9.24
CA ALA A 236 -28.58 -7.25 10.39
C ALA A 236 -27.28 -8.04 10.59
N ALA A 237 -27.33 -9.38 10.40
CA ALA A 237 -26.13 -10.22 10.42
C ALA A 237 -25.15 -9.85 9.30
N ALA A 238 -25.62 -9.72 8.06
CA ALA A 238 -24.80 -9.29 6.94
C ALA A 238 -24.17 -7.91 7.20
N THR A 239 -24.96 -6.94 7.65
CA THR A 239 -24.46 -5.60 7.97
C THR A 239 -23.37 -5.64 9.05
N ARG A 240 -23.52 -6.45 10.11
CA ARG A 240 -22.48 -6.60 11.15
C ARG A 240 -21.18 -7.19 10.61
N SER A 241 -21.25 -8.08 9.61
CA SER A 241 -20.06 -8.67 8.98
C SER A 241 -19.37 -7.71 8.00
N PHE A 242 -20.12 -6.97 7.19
CA PHE A 242 -19.55 -6.12 6.13
C PHE A 242 -19.24 -4.69 6.59
N ALA A 243 -20.00 -4.13 7.53
CA ALA A 243 -19.84 -2.75 7.96
C ALA A 243 -18.43 -2.42 8.48
N PRO A 244 -17.76 -3.27 9.29
CA PRO A 244 -16.39 -2.98 9.72
C PRO A 244 -15.41 -2.88 8.54
N GLN A 245 -15.54 -3.74 7.53
CA GLN A 245 -14.69 -3.72 6.34
C GLN A 245 -14.95 -2.48 5.49
N ALA A 246 -16.23 -2.12 5.29
CA ALA A 246 -16.62 -0.92 4.59
C ALA A 246 -16.15 0.36 5.31
N ALA A 247 -16.22 0.40 6.64
CA ALA A 247 -15.72 1.49 7.46
C ALA A 247 -14.21 1.68 7.30
N MET A 248 -13.46 0.57 7.36
CA MET A 248 -12.01 0.58 7.19
C MET A 248 -11.62 1.07 5.80
N PHE A 249 -12.27 0.54 4.76
CA PHE A 249 -12.06 0.99 3.38
C PHE A 249 -12.39 2.48 3.20
N GLY A 250 -13.53 2.92 3.72
CA GLY A 250 -13.95 4.33 3.69
C GLY A 250 -12.97 5.25 4.44
N GLY A 251 -12.44 4.80 5.58
CA GLY A 251 -11.41 5.51 6.32
C GLY A 251 -10.10 5.67 5.54
N ILE A 252 -9.66 4.63 4.82
CA ILE A 252 -8.48 4.69 3.94
C ILE A 252 -8.72 5.68 2.78
N LEU A 253 -9.89 5.62 2.13
CA LEU A 253 -10.24 6.55 1.06
C LEU A 253 -10.26 8.01 1.54
N LEU A 254 -10.84 8.25 2.72
CA LEU A 254 -10.87 9.57 3.34
C LEU A 254 -9.45 10.06 3.65
N ALA A 255 -8.58 9.20 4.18
CA ALA A 255 -7.19 9.52 4.43
C ALA A 255 -6.48 9.96 3.14
N HIS A 256 -6.54 9.15 2.07
CA HIS A 256 -5.95 9.50 0.79
C HIS A 256 -6.48 10.84 0.24
N ARG A 257 -7.79 11.10 0.39
CA ARG A 257 -8.39 12.36 -0.06
C ARG A 257 -7.87 13.57 0.73
N LEU A 258 -7.71 13.43 2.04
CA LEU A 258 -7.18 14.49 2.88
C LEU A 258 -5.69 14.74 2.57
N GLU A 259 -4.88 13.69 2.36
CA GLU A 259 -3.48 13.84 1.93
C GLU A 259 -3.32 14.57 0.60
N GLU A 260 -4.16 14.24 -0.39
CA GLU A 260 -4.21 14.98 -1.66
C GLU A 260 -4.58 16.45 -1.46
N SER A 261 -5.55 16.73 -0.59
CA SER A 261 -5.99 18.11 -0.31
C SER A 261 -4.93 18.95 0.39
N LEU A 262 -4.06 18.32 1.18
CA LEU A 262 -2.93 18.96 1.86
C LEU A 262 -1.68 19.05 0.97
N GLY A 263 -1.74 18.54 -0.27
CA GLY A 263 -0.60 18.48 -1.19
C GLY A 263 0.51 17.52 -0.75
N TRP A 264 0.24 16.62 0.21
CA TRP A 264 1.21 15.60 0.64
C TRP A 264 1.28 14.44 -0.34
N ARG A 265 0.21 14.24 -1.12
CA ARG A 265 0.12 13.24 -2.17
C ARG A 265 -0.28 13.89 -3.48
N SER A 266 0.33 13.46 -4.58
CA SER A 266 -0.07 13.90 -5.92
C SER A 266 -1.53 13.55 -6.18
N ALA A 267 -2.27 14.49 -6.78
CA ALA A 267 -3.67 14.29 -7.13
C ALA A 267 -3.80 13.06 -8.04
N SER A 268 -4.66 12.13 -7.64
CA SER A 268 -4.87 10.88 -8.35
C SER A 268 -6.31 10.73 -8.81
N SER A 269 -6.52 10.02 -9.93
CA SER A 269 -7.88 9.78 -10.42
C SER A 269 -8.66 8.89 -9.43
N HIS A 270 -9.99 8.94 -9.50
CA HIS A 270 -10.82 8.21 -8.52
C HIS A 270 -10.55 6.69 -8.52
N ALA A 271 -10.41 6.09 -9.71
CA ALA A 271 -10.09 4.67 -9.86
C ALA A 271 -8.74 4.29 -9.23
N VAL A 272 -7.75 5.18 -9.37
CA VAL A 272 -6.42 5.02 -8.78
C VAL A 272 -6.50 4.98 -7.26
N ARG A 273 -7.23 5.94 -6.69
CA ARG A 273 -7.42 6.04 -5.24
C ARG A 273 -8.15 4.84 -4.67
N VAL A 274 -9.18 4.34 -5.35
CA VAL A 274 -9.92 3.13 -4.99
C VAL A 274 -9.01 1.91 -5.03
N GLY A 275 -8.21 1.75 -6.09
CA GLY A 275 -7.24 0.66 -6.22
C GLY A 275 -6.21 0.66 -5.09
N ASP A 276 -5.64 1.83 -4.76
CA ASP A 276 -4.70 1.96 -3.65
C ASP A 276 -5.36 1.64 -2.30
N ALA A 277 -6.58 2.13 -2.07
CA ALA A 277 -7.29 1.85 -0.83
C ALA A 277 -7.62 0.35 -0.67
N LEU A 278 -7.98 -0.34 -1.75
CA LEU A 278 -8.19 -1.79 -1.75
C LEU A 278 -6.88 -2.53 -1.47
N ALA A 279 -5.79 -2.14 -2.11
CA ALA A 279 -4.48 -2.72 -1.85
C ALA A 279 -4.10 -2.57 -0.37
N THR A 280 -4.22 -1.36 0.19
CA THR A 280 -3.97 -1.10 1.62
C THR A 280 -4.88 -1.94 2.52
N LEU A 281 -6.17 -2.07 2.20
CA LEU A 281 -7.10 -2.92 2.96
C LEU A 281 -6.67 -4.39 2.99
N VAL A 282 -6.24 -4.91 1.83
CA VAL A 282 -5.72 -6.28 1.72
C VAL A 282 -4.44 -6.44 2.53
N HIS A 283 -3.51 -5.48 2.46
CA HIS A 283 -2.28 -5.49 3.27
C HIS A 283 -2.59 -5.56 4.76
N PHE A 284 -3.56 -4.78 5.25
CA PHE A 284 -3.98 -4.85 6.64
C PHE A 284 -4.58 -6.21 7.02
N HIS A 285 -5.39 -6.82 6.14
CA HIS A 285 -5.95 -8.15 6.39
C HIS A 285 -4.86 -9.23 6.45
N VAL A 286 -3.96 -9.23 5.48
CA VAL A 286 -2.85 -10.19 5.41
C VAL A 286 -1.93 -10.02 6.62
N GLY A 287 -1.50 -8.79 6.92
CA GLY A 287 -0.67 -8.49 8.08
C GLY A 287 -1.34 -8.87 9.41
N GLY A 288 -2.65 -8.60 9.54
CA GLY A 288 -3.43 -9.00 10.71
C GLY A 288 -3.50 -10.52 10.91
N ARG A 289 -3.64 -11.30 9.83
CA ARG A 289 -3.65 -12.78 9.90
C ARG A 289 -2.25 -13.34 10.19
N LEU A 290 -1.22 -12.81 9.56
CA LEU A 290 0.17 -13.22 9.78
C LEU A 290 0.61 -12.93 11.21
N ALA A 291 0.32 -11.74 11.74
CA ALA A 291 0.57 -11.43 13.15
C ALA A 291 -0.15 -12.41 14.08
N GLY A 292 -1.43 -12.70 13.80
CA GLY A 292 -2.19 -13.69 14.57
C GLY A 292 -1.61 -15.11 14.52
N ALA A 293 -0.99 -15.50 13.40
CA ALA A 293 -0.31 -16.78 13.25
C ALA A 293 1.04 -16.79 13.99
N LEU A 294 1.84 -15.73 13.86
CA LEU A 294 3.18 -15.61 14.43
C LEU A 294 3.14 -15.60 15.97
N PHE A 295 2.25 -14.82 16.58
CA PHE A 295 2.18 -14.69 18.03
C PHE A 295 1.31 -15.76 18.73
N GLY A 296 0.60 -16.56 17.93
CA GLY A 296 -0.09 -17.78 18.38
C GLY A 296 -1.21 -17.58 19.41
N ARG A 297 -1.49 -18.65 20.17
CA ARG A 297 -2.61 -18.71 21.14
C ARG A 297 -2.44 -17.74 22.32
N ARG A 298 -1.19 -17.53 22.79
CA ARG A 298 -0.89 -16.64 23.92
C ARG A 298 -1.27 -15.20 23.63
N PHE A 299 -0.99 -14.75 22.41
CA PHE A 299 -1.35 -13.40 21.99
C PHE A 299 -2.86 -13.24 21.84
N LYS A 300 -3.56 -14.24 21.29
CA LYS A 300 -5.04 -14.23 21.27
C LYS A 300 -5.64 -14.19 22.67
N ALA A 301 -5.04 -14.90 23.63
CA ALA A 301 -5.46 -14.84 25.03
C ALA A 301 -5.23 -13.46 25.65
N LEU A 302 -4.10 -12.81 25.33
CA LEU A 302 -3.82 -11.43 25.72
C LEU A 302 -4.85 -10.46 25.12
N GLU A 303 -5.15 -10.55 23.82
CA GLU A 303 -6.19 -9.73 23.16
C GLU A 303 -7.57 -9.93 23.79
N ALA A 304 -7.97 -11.18 24.01
CA ALA A 304 -9.23 -11.50 24.67
C ALA A 304 -9.29 -10.94 26.11
N GLY A 305 -8.17 -10.99 26.84
CA GLY A 305 -8.03 -10.39 28.16
C GLY A 305 -8.19 -8.87 28.14
N LEU A 306 -7.57 -8.19 27.16
CA LEU A 306 -7.66 -6.74 26.98
C LEU A 306 -9.08 -6.31 26.58
N ASP A 307 -9.74 -7.06 25.68
CA ASP A 307 -11.12 -6.78 25.27
C ASP A 307 -12.10 -6.99 26.45
N LEU A 308 -11.89 -8.02 27.29
CA LEU A 308 -12.66 -8.22 28.52
C LEU A 308 -12.45 -7.09 29.53
N GLN A 309 -11.21 -6.63 29.72
CA GLN A 309 -10.90 -5.49 30.60
C GLN A 309 -11.55 -4.20 30.09
N ALA A 310 -11.47 -3.93 28.78
CA ALA A 310 -12.13 -2.79 28.16
C ALA A 310 -13.66 -2.84 28.31
N ALA A 311 -14.26 -4.02 28.13
CA ALA A 311 -15.69 -4.22 28.35
C ALA A 311 -16.10 -3.94 29.81
N ARG A 312 -15.33 -4.44 30.79
CA ARG A 312 -15.55 -4.17 32.22
C ARG A 312 -15.40 -2.69 32.57
N ALA A 313 -14.36 -2.04 32.06
CA ALA A 313 -14.15 -0.61 32.22
C ALA A 313 -15.32 0.21 31.66
N SER A 314 -15.86 -0.18 30.50
CA SER A 314 -17.02 0.50 29.90
C SER A 314 -18.32 0.35 30.70
N ARG A 315 -18.43 -0.70 31.51
CA ARG A 315 -19.58 -0.95 32.40
C ARG A 315 -19.43 -0.30 33.78
N GLY A 316 -18.27 0.27 34.10
CA GLY A 316 -17.97 0.81 35.43
C GLY A 316 -17.65 -0.25 36.49
N ASP A 317 -17.48 -1.51 36.09
CA ASP A 317 -17.25 -2.66 36.99
C ASP A 317 -15.77 -2.84 37.41
N LEU A 318 -14.98 -1.75 37.41
CA LEU A 318 -13.59 -1.82 37.88
C LEU A 318 -13.58 -1.87 39.42
N ARG A 319 -13.92 -3.03 39.98
CA ARG A 319 -13.35 -3.44 41.28
C ARG A 319 -11.86 -3.62 41.04
N ILE A 320 -11.09 -2.58 41.32
CA ILE A 320 -9.64 -2.64 41.38
C ILE A 320 -9.32 -3.88 42.22
N PHE A 321 -8.60 -4.85 41.64
CA PHE A 321 -8.08 -6.00 42.37
C PHE A 321 -7.25 -5.45 43.53
N ALA A 322 -7.87 -5.32 44.70
CA ALA A 322 -7.10 -5.29 45.93
C ALA A 322 -6.37 -6.63 45.97
N PRO A 323 -5.03 -6.65 46.07
CA PRO A 323 -4.31 -7.90 46.26
C PRO A 323 -4.95 -8.61 47.44
N GLN A 324 -5.34 -9.88 47.25
CA GLN A 324 -5.81 -10.68 48.38
C GLN A 324 -4.70 -10.68 49.42
N PRO A 325 -4.96 -10.26 50.67
CA PRO A 325 -3.97 -10.40 51.72
C PRO A 325 -3.64 -11.90 51.83
N ALA A 326 -2.34 -12.18 51.87
CA ALA A 326 -1.79 -13.52 52.05
C ALA A 326 -2.19 -14.10 53.40
#